data_AF-A0A7C5HLI3-F1
#
_entry.id   AF-A0A7C5HLI3-F1
#
_cell.length_a   1.000
_cell.length_b   1.000
_cell.length_c   1.000
_cell.angle_alpha   90.00
_cell.angle_beta   90.00
_cell.angle_gamma   90.00
#
_symmetry.space_group_name_H-M   'P 1'
#
loop_
_entity.id
_entity.type
_entity.pdbx_description
1 polymer ?
#
loop_
_entity_poly.entity_id
_entity_poly.type
_entity_poly.pdbx_seq_one_letter_code
_entity_poly.pdbx_strand_id
1 'polypeptide(L)' 'MVQPTTRNKETKEVIPGKIEKKELPVPELKPQDVLVEIAGCGVCHTDLGYFYDGVPTVSKPPLT' A
#
# COMPACT_ATOMS: atom_id res chain seq x y z
N MET A 1 2.46 -0.14 4.03
CA MET A 1 3.32 0.75 3.21
C MET A 1 3.17 2.15 3.75
N VAL A 2 4.27 2.86 4.01
CA VAL A 2 4.22 4.23 4.53
C VAL A 2 4.10 5.23 3.38
N GLN A 3 4.91 5.06 2.34
CA GLN A 3 4.83 5.84 1.10
C GLN A 3 5.29 5.00 -0.09
N PRO A 4 4.65 5.15 -1.27
CA PRO A 4 5.21 4.62 -2.51
C PRO A 4 6.38 5.48 -3.00
N THR A 5 7.12 4.97 -3.96
CA THR A 5 8.13 5.74 -4.69
C THR A 5 7.44 6.85 -5.46
N THR A 6 7.96 8.06 -5.34
CA THR A 6 7.42 9.23 -6.04
C THR A 6 8.51 9.94 -6.80
N ARG A 7 8.13 10.57 -7.92
CA ARG A 7 9.03 11.36 -8.75
C ARG A 7 8.52 12.78 -8.88
N ASN A 8 9.35 13.73 -8.50
CA ASN A 8 9.06 15.15 -8.70
C ASN A 8 9.15 15.47 -10.20
N LYS A 9 8.09 16.03 -10.78
CA LYS A 9 8.01 16.34 -12.22
C LYS A 9 8.91 17.50 -12.64
N GLU A 10 9.20 18.43 -11.73
CA GLU A 10 10.00 19.63 -12.00
C GLU A 10 11.49 19.36 -11.79
N THR A 11 11.86 18.76 -10.66
CA THR A 11 13.27 18.50 -10.29
C THR A 11 13.80 17.17 -10.83
N LYS A 12 12.91 16.31 -11.35
CA LYS A 12 13.19 14.91 -11.75
C LYS A 12 13.70 14.01 -10.61
N GLU A 13 13.71 14.52 -9.38
CA GLU A 13 14.14 13.79 -8.19
C GLU A 13 13.23 12.58 -7.92
N VAL A 14 13.85 11.46 -7.55
CA VAL A 14 13.15 10.22 -7.18
C VAL A 14 13.25 10.06 -5.67
N ILE A 15 12.10 10.11 -5.01
CA ILE A 15 11.96 9.86 -3.58
C ILE A 15 11.61 8.37 -3.43
N PRO A 16 12.48 7.54 -2.83
CA PRO A 16 12.24 6.12 -2.69
C PRO A 16 11.03 5.83 -1.78
N GLY A 17 10.28 4.77 -2.13
CA GLY A 17 9.20 4.26 -1.30
C GLY A 17 9.71 3.66 0.02
N LYS A 18 8.84 3.64 1.04
CA LYS A 18 9.15 3.11 2.37
C LYS A 18 8.09 2.11 2.83
N ILE A 19 8.55 0.93 3.23
CA ILE A 19 7.73 -0.13 3.85
C ILE A 19 8.29 -0.41 5.24
N GLU A 20 7.41 -0.43 6.23
CA GLU A 20 7.73 -0.75 7.61
C GLU A 20 6.74 -1.77 8.15
N LYS A 21 7.22 -2.67 9.01
CA LYS A 21 6.36 -3.54 9.81
C LYS A 21 5.75 -2.70 10.93
N LYS A 22 4.43 -2.78 11.09
CA LYS A 22 3.69 -2.05 12.11
C LYS A 22 2.56 -2.94 12.62
N GLU A 23 2.34 -2.90 13.93
CA GLU A 23 1.17 -3.50 14.55
C GLU A 23 0.01 -2.50 14.48
N LEU A 24 -1.13 -2.95 13.97
CA LEU A 24 -2.35 -2.17 13.88
C LEU A 24 -3.43 -2.84 14.74
N PRO A 25 -4.27 -2.07 15.44
CA PRO A 25 -5.39 -2.64 16.17
C PRO A 25 -6.40 -3.26 15.20
N VAL A 26 -7.12 -4.27 15.68
CA VAL A 26 -8.25 -4.84 14.93
C VAL A 26 -9.34 -3.75 14.81
N PRO A 27 -9.82 -3.42 13.60
CA PRO A 27 -10.84 -2.41 13.41
C PRO A 27 -12.22 -2.86 13.94
N GLU A 28 -13.11 -1.89 14.18
CA GLU A 28 -14.50 -2.19 14.57
C GLU A 28 -15.25 -2.85 13.41
N LEU A 29 -15.90 -3.98 13.69
CA LEU A 29 -16.63 -4.77 12.69
C LEU A 29 -18.09 -4.31 12.60
N LYS A 30 -18.54 -3.94 11.41
CA LYS A 30 -19.96 -3.68 11.12
C LYS A 30 -20.70 -5.00 10.86
N PRO A 31 -22.04 -5.01 10.90
CA PRO A 31 -22.83 -6.24 10.70
C PRO A 31 -22.58 -7.00 9.39
N GLN A 32 -21.95 -6.39 8.39
CA GLN A 32 -21.62 -7.00 7.08
C GLN A 32 -20.11 -7.23 6.89
N ASP A 33 -19.29 -6.97 7.90
CA ASP A 33 -17.85 -7.17 7.84
C ASP A 33 -17.48 -8.58 8.33
N VAL A 34 -16.37 -9.10 7.82
CA VAL A 34 -15.77 -10.36 8.27
C VAL A 34 -14.31 -10.14 8.62
N LEU A 35 -13.84 -10.82 9.67
CA LEU A 35 -12.44 -10.84 10.07
C LEU A 35 -11.78 -12.09 9.50
N VAL A 36 -10.67 -11.91 8.78
CA VAL A 36 -9.95 -13.00 8.10
C VAL A 36 -8.51 -13.06 8.62
N GLU A 37 -8.09 -14.25 9.05
CA GLU A 37 -6.69 -14.54 9.36
C GLU A 37 -5.93 -14.90 8.07
N ILE A 38 -5.01 -14.03 7.65
CA ILE A 38 -4.27 -14.21 6.41
C ILE A 38 -3.13 -15.20 6.62
N ALA A 39 -3.25 -16.41 6.07
CA ALA A 39 -2.18 -17.42 6.08
C ALA A 39 -1.04 -17.12 5.08
N GLY A 40 -1.34 -16.36 4.02
CA GLY A 40 -0.37 -15.98 2.99
C GLY A 40 -0.93 -14.94 2.02
N CYS A 41 -0.04 -14.10 1.48
CA CYS A 41 -0.36 -13.10 0.47
C CYS A 41 0.75 -13.08 -0.59
N GLY A 42 0.37 -13.26 -1.86
CA GLY A 42 1.30 -13.15 -2.99
C GLY A 42 1.46 -11.70 -3.44
N VAL A 43 2.63 -11.38 -4.01
CA VAL A 43 2.90 -10.07 -4.61
C VAL A 43 2.69 -10.17 -6.11
N CYS A 44 1.74 -9.41 -6.63
CA CYS A 44 1.48 -9.32 -8.06
C CYS A 44 2.30 -8.19 -8.69
N HIS A 45 2.41 -8.19 -10.02
CA HIS A 45 3.04 -7.11 -10.77
C HIS A 45 2.40 -5.74 -10.49
N THR A 46 1.08 -5.69 -10.29
CA THR A 46 0.38 -4.44 -9.99
C THR A 46 0.81 -3.84 -8.64
N ASP A 47 1.15 -4.67 -7.66
CA ASP A 47 1.67 -4.19 -6.37
C ASP A 47 3.02 -3.49 -6.55
N LEU A 48 3.88 -4.06 -7.41
CA LEU A 48 5.18 -3.48 -7.75
C LEU A 48 5.03 -2.19 -8.54
N GLY A 49 4.16 -2.17 -9.55
CA GLY A 49 3.88 -0.97 -10.34
C GLY A 49 3.31 0.16 -9.48
N TYR A 50 2.48 -0.18 -8.48
CA TYR A 50 1.99 0.79 -7.52
C TYR A 50 3.10 1.33 -6.62
N PHE A 51 3.98 0.46 -6.11
CA PHE A 51 5.03 0.85 -5.17
C PHE A 51 6.22 1.57 -5.80
N TYR A 52 6.69 1.11 -6.96
CA TYR A 52 7.92 1.60 -7.60
C TYR A 52 7.66 2.60 -8.72
N ASP A 53 6.61 2.37 -9.52
CA ASP A 53 6.42 3.07 -10.79
C ASP A 53 5.35 4.17 -10.74
N GLY A 54 4.70 4.35 -9.58
CA GLY A 54 3.65 5.35 -9.40
C GLY A 54 2.39 5.09 -10.22
N VAL A 55 2.14 3.84 -10.60
CA VAL A 55 0.92 3.44 -11.32
C VAL A 55 -0.29 3.69 -10.42
N PRO A 56 -1.29 4.48 -10.85
CA PRO A 56 -2.43 4.80 -9.99
C PRO A 56 -3.33 3.57 -9.79
N THR A 57 -3.85 3.41 -8.58
CA THR A 57 -4.89 2.40 -8.28
C THR A 57 -6.28 3.02 -8.39
N VAL A 58 -7.27 2.21 -8.81
CA VAL A 58 -8.68 2.63 -8.83
C VAL A 58 -9.20 2.83 -7.40
N SER A 59 -8.89 1.88 -6.52
CA SER A 59 -9.14 2.00 -5.09
C SER A 59 -7.84 2.33 -4.38
N LYS A 60 -7.83 3.40 -3.58
CA LYS A 60 -6.66 3.73 -2.77
C LYS A 60 -6.52 2.68 -1.67
N PRO A 61 -5.35 2.04 -1.54
CA PRO A 61 -5.11 1.14 -0.43
C PRO A 61 -5.15 1.90 0.90
N PRO A 62 -5.48 1.24 2.01
CA PRO A 62 -5.42 1.84 3.33
C PRO A 62 -3.95 2.06 3.70
N LEU A 63 -3.44 3.26 3.40
CA LEU A 63 -2.10 3.68 3.80
C LEU A 63 -2.18 4.34 5.18
N THR A 64 -1.31 3.91 6.10
CA THR A 64 -1.30 4.27 7.52
C THR A 64 0.11 4.50 8.03
#